data_AF-A0A2N5RE35-F1
#
_entry.id   AF-A0A2N5RE35-F1
#
_cell.length_a   1.000
_cell.length_b   1.000
_cell.length_c   1.000
_cell.angle_alpha   90.00
_cell.angle_beta   90.00
_cell.angle_gamma   90.00
#
_symmetry.space_group_name_H-M   'P 1'
#
loop_
_entity.id
_entity.type
_entity.pdbx_description
1 polymer ?
#
loop_
_entity_poly.entity_id
_entity_poly.type
_entity_poly.pdbx_seq_one_letter_code
_entity_poly.pdbx_strand_id
1 'polypeptide(L)'
;MKFFRNKLNENRFDEVKFIAADAVSNPWRIITLLNSDKELQKIIDVVGVHYTLKSPVKALYCGKPIWHSEAWPLMWSKSWKEVPPGGLDFAKTIIETFVKAKMQAYIMNPFVEAYYPVVPYNTKGCLIANTPWCGHCEITNGVWIVAHFTQFIKPGWKILDKASMFSKPFYCLTACDPTSQNYCKSLGEIAGI
;
A
#
# COMPACT_ATOMS: atom_id res chain seq x y z
N MET A 1 21.27 9.08 -1.71
CA MET A 1 20.59 9.30 -0.41
C MET A 1 21.40 10.19 0.54
N LYS A 2 22.67 9.88 0.85
CA LYS A 2 23.52 10.73 1.71
C LYS A 2 23.62 12.20 1.24
N PHE A 3 23.94 12.39 -0.04
CA PHE A 3 23.93 13.71 -0.68
C PHE A 3 22.60 14.46 -0.47
N PHE A 4 21.47 13.79 -0.74
CA PHE A 4 20.14 14.39 -0.57
C PHE A 4 19.85 14.73 0.89
N ARG A 5 20.22 13.87 1.85
CA ARG A 5 20.03 14.17 3.27
C ARG A 5 20.77 15.44 3.68
N ASN A 6 22.03 15.57 3.26
CA ASN A 6 22.83 16.76 3.53
C ASN A 6 22.22 18.01 2.91
N LYS A 7 21.80 17.94 1.63
CA LYS A 7 21.15 19.06 0.95
C LYS A 7 19.85 19.50 1.63
N LEU A 8 19.02 18.57 2.07
CA LEU A 8 17.81 18.92 2.82
C LEU A 8 18.13 19.56 4.17
N ASN A 9 19.14 19.06 4.89
CA ASN A 9 19.55 19.64 6.17
C ASN A 9 20.11 21.06 6.00
N GLU A 10 20.96 21.28 5.01
CA GLU A 10 21.50 22.61 4.65
C GLU A 10 20.38 23.62 4.38
N ASN A 11 19.25 23.15 3.85
CA ASN A 11 18.08 23.96 3.52
C ASN A 11 16.97 23.92 4.60
N ARG A 12 17.26 23.44 5.82
CA ARG A 12 16.32 23.39 6.97
C ARG A 12 15.08 22.52 6.74
N PHE A 13 15.25 21.41 6.01
CA PHE A 13 14.26 20.36 5.80
C PHE A 13 14.66 19.05 6.50
N ASP A 14 15.31 19.15 7.67
CA ASP A 14 15.82 18.01 8.43
C ASP A 14 14.72 17.01 8.85
N GLU A 15 13.49 17.49 9.06
CA GLU A 15 12.33 16.67 9.41
C GLU A 15 11.84 15.75 8.28
N VAL A 16 12.16 16.05 7.01
CA VAL A 16 11.70 15.27 5.85
C VAL A 16 12.29 13.86 5.89
N LYS A 17 11.40 12.87 5.84
CA LYS A 17 11.71 11.45 5.93
C LYS A 17 12.00 10.82 4.59
N PHE A 18 12.84 9.79 4.57
CA PHE A 18 13.19 9.06 3.36
C PHE A 18 12.63 7.65 3.32
N ILE A 19 12.00 7.34 2.19
CA ILE A 19 11.60 5.99 1.80
C ILE A 19 12.53 5.49 0.69
N ALA A 20 12.94 4.22 0.75
CA ALA A 20 13.74 3.57 -0.28
C ALA A 20 13.46 2.06 -0.35
N ALA A 21 13.64 1.37 -1.47
CA ALA A 21 14.14 1.89 -2.74
C ALA A 21 13.02 2.15 -3.75
N ASP A 22 11.76 1.84 -3.39
CA ASP A 22 10.61 2.02 -4.29
C ASP A 22 10.83 1.27 -5.62
N ALA A 23 11.30 0.02 -5.51
CA ALA A 23 11.79 -0.76 -6.62
C ALA A 23 10.84 -1.92 -6.97
N VAL A 24 10.56 -2.07 -8.27
CA VAL A 24 9.89 -3.26 -8.84
C VAL A 24 10.84 -4.46 -8.88
N SER A 25 12.05 -4.27 -9.42
CA SER A 25 13.04 -5.33 -9.54
C SER A 25 13.95 -5.37 -8.30
N ASN A 26 14.13 -6.56 -7.72
CA ASN A 26 14.91 -6.77 -6.50
C ASN A 26 14.49 -5.85 -5.33
N PRO A 27 13.19 -5.82 -4.94
CA PRO A 27 12.65 -4.89 -3.93
C PRO A 27 13.39 -4.96 -2.59
N TRP A 28 13.98 -6.12 -2.27
CA TRP A 28 14.65 -6.39 -1.00
C TRP A 28 16.17 -6.13 -1.01
N ARG A 29 16.74 -5.63 -2.11
CA ARG A 29 18.17 -5.27 -2.19
C ARG A 29 18.53 -4.16 -1.21
N ILE A 30 17.61 -3.22 -0.97
CA ILE A 30 17.81 -2.11 -0.03
C ILE A 30 18.16 -2.61 1.38
N ILE A 31 17.55 -3.71 1.84
CA ILE A 31 17.85 -4.28 3.16
C ILE A 31 19.31 -4.72 3.28
N THR A 32 19.85 -5.34 2.23
CA THR A 32 21.27 -5.74 2.22
C THR A 32 22.17 -4.50 2.33
N LEU A 33 21.82 -3.42 1.64
CA LEU A 33 22.56 -2.16 1.70
C LEU A 33 22.49 -1.50 3.09
N LEU A 34 21.30 -1.47 3.70
CA LEU A 34 21.10 -0.94 5.05
C LEU A 34 21.92 -1.70 6.09
N ASN A 35 22.06 -3.02 5.95
CA ASN A 35 22.87 -3.83 6.86
C ASN A 35 24.38 -3.57 6.69
N SER A 36 24.83 -3.23 5.47
CA SER A 36 26.24 -2.95 5.20
C SER A 36 26.67 -1.49 5.45
N ASP A 37 25.72 -0.54 5.48
CA ASP A 37 26.01 0.89 5.59
C ASP A 37 25.18 1.54 6.70
N LYS A 38 25.80 1.71 7.88
CA LYS A 38 25.18 2.31 9.06
C LYS A 38 24.73 3.76 8.84
N GLU A 39 25.41 4.51 7.99
CA GLU A 39 25.03 5.89 7.70
C GLU A 39 23.77 5.90 6.83
N LEU A 40 23.71 5.04 5.81
CA LEU A 40 22.48 4.85 5.03
C LEU A 40 21.33 4.37 5.90
N GLN A 41 21.58 3.44 6.83
CA GLN A 41 20.57 2.94 7.78
C GLN A 41 19.99 4.06 8.65
N LYS A 42 20.80 5.03 9.09
CA LYS A 42 20.31 6.18 9.85
C LYS A 42 19.45 7.12 9.02
N ILE A 43 19.76 7.25 7.74
CA ILE A 43 19.14 8.20 6.82
C ILE A 43 17.80 7.69 6.26
N ILE A 44 17.65 6.38 6.05
CA ILE A 44 16.41 5.80 5.54
C ILE A 44 15.44 5.54 6.68
N ASP A 45 14.24 6.11 6.61
CA ASP A 45 13.20 5.94 7.61
C ASP A 45 12.27 4.75 7.29
N VAL A 46 12.01 4.49 6.00
CA VAL A 46 11.05 3.49 5.54
C VAL A 46 11.60 2.65 4.39
N VAL A 47 11.31 1.35 4.39
CA VAL A 47 11.56 0.47 3.25
C VAL A 47 10.31 0.44 2.35
N GLY A 48 10.38 1.01 1.15
CA GLY A 48 9.32 0.98 0.14
C GLY A 48 9.53 -0.16 -0.87
N VAL A 49 8.47 -0.93 -1.12
CA VAL A 49 8.45 -2.03 -2.10
C VAL A 49 7.22 -1.97 -2.98
N HIS A 50 7.38 -2.39 -4.23
CA HIS A 50 6.32 -2.42 -5.24
C HIS A 50 5.75 -3.83 -5.42
N TYR A 51 4.44 -3.92 -5.61
CA TYR A 51 3.71 -5.09 -6.13
C TYR A 51 4.08 -6.43 -5.47
N THR A 52 4.42 -6.39 -4.18
CA THR A 52 4.93 -7.54 -3.43
C THR A 52 4.07 -7.78 -2.20
N LEU A 53 3.51 -8.98 -2.08
CA LEU A 53 2.68 -9.39 -0.95
C LEU A 53 3.37 -10.39 0.00
N LYS A 54 4.71 -10.43 -0.06
CA LYS A 54 5.53 -11.30 0.79
C LYS A 54 6.79 -10.59 1.22
N SER A 55 6.94 -10.39 2.53
CA SER A 55 8.16 -9.90 3.14
C SER A 55 9.06 -11.08 3.55
N PRO A 56 10.33 -11.14 3.10
CA PRO A 56 11.27 -12.15 3.56
C PRO A 56 11.66 -11.89 5.01
N VAL A 57 12.13 -12.92 5.72
CA VAL A 57 12.56 -12.85 7.13
C VAL A 57 13.52 -11.68 7.37
N LYS A 58 14.53 -11.50 6.50
CA LYS A 58 15.48 -10.38 6.61
C LYS A 58 14.83 -8.99 6.58
N ALA A 59 13.69 -8.84 5.91
CA ALA A 59 12.94 -7.59 5.88
C ALA A 59 12.22 -7.35 7.20
N LEU A 60 11.57 -8.38 7.74
CA LEU A 60 10.83 -8.30 9.00
C LEU A 60 11.74 -7.86 10.17
N TYR A 61 13.02 -8.21 10.11
CA TYR A 61 14.01 -7.87 11.14
C TYR A 61 14.98 -6.74 10.74
N CYS A 62 14.70 -5.98 9.67
CA CYS A 62 15.60 -4.89 9.24
C CYS A 62 15.54 -3.64 10.14
N GLY A 63 14.64 -3.62 11.12
CA GLY A 63 14.47 -2.51 12.07
C GLY A 63 13.84 -1.25 11.45
N LYS A 64 13.28 -1.36 10.24
CA LYS A 64 12.57 -0.27 9.55
C LYS A 64 11.13 -0.69 9.23
N PRO A 65 10.16 0.23 9.28
CA PRO A 65 8.84 -0.02 8.73
C PRO A 65 8.93 -0.35 7.23
N ILE A 66 8.11 -1.30 6.79
CA ILE A 66 8.01 -1.69 5.37
C ILE A 66 6.68 -1.19 4.84
N TRP A 67 6.69 -0.47 3.74
CA TRP A 67 5.49 0.04 3.08
C TRP A 67 5.34 -0.62 1.71
N HIS A 68 4.12 -1.04 1.39
CA HIS A 68 3.73 -1.34 0.02
C HIS A 68 3.53 0.01 -0.67
N SER A 69 4.64 0.61 -1.08
CA SER A 69 4.72 2.02 -1.50
C SER A 69 4.19 2.25 -2.91
N GLU A 70 4.08 1.20 -3.71
CA GLU A 70 3.26 1.17 -4.91
C GLU A 70 2.56 -0.17 -5.03
N ALA A 71 1.24 -0.13 -4.92
CA ALA A 71 0.35 -1.27 -4.97
C ALA A 71 -0.71 -1.07 -6.07
N TRP A 72 -1.37 -2.15 -6.46
CA TRP A 72 -2.43 -2.08 -7.46
C TRP A 72 -3.81 -1.96 -6.85
N PRO A 73 -4.60 -0.94 -7.24
CA PRO A 73 -6.04 -1.07 -7.13
C PRO A 73 -6.45 -2.21 -8.08
N LEU A 74 -6.72 -3.39 -7.51
CA LEU A 74 -7.14 -4.59 -8.24
C LEU A 74 -8.59 -4.45 -8.73
N MET A 75 -8.86 -3.33 -9.41
CA MET A 75 -10.09 -3.06 -10.12
C MET A 75 -9.95 -3.60 -11.55
N TRP A 76 -11.08 -3.97 -12.15
CA TRP A 76 -11.15 -4.38 -13.56
C TRP A 76 -10.38 -3.40 -14.44
N SER A 77 -9.50 -3.86 -15.33
CA SER A 77 -8.84 -2.99 -16.31
C SER A 77 -8.79 -3.65 -17.68
N LYS A 78 -9.11 -2.90 -18.75
CA LYS A 78 -9.12 -3.35 -20.16
C LYS A 78 -7.80 -3.95 -20.62
N SER A 79 -6.70 -3.56 -19.97
CA SER A 79 -5.35 -4.01 -20.33
C SER A 79 -5.05 -5.44 -19.87
N TRP A 80 -5.91 -6.06 -19.04
CA TRP A 80 -5.69 -7.38 -18.47
C TRP A 80 -6.73 -8.38 -18.96
N LYS A 81 -6.26 -9.43 -19.64
CA LYS A 81 -7.10 -10.44 -20.31
C LYS A 81 -7.45 -11.64 -19.42
N GLU A 82 -6.85 -11.75 -18.23
CA GLU A 82 -7.05 -12.88 -17.32
C GLU A 82 -7.81 -12.40 -16.07
N VAL A 83 -8.88 -13.12 -15.72
CA VAL A 83 -9.88 -12.90 -14.65
C VAL A 83 -9.92 -11.46 -14.12
N PRO A 84 -10.94 -10.65 -14.50
CA PRO A 84 -10.97 -9.27 -14.08
C PRO A 84 -10.98 -9.19 -12.55
N PRO A 85 -9.93 -8.66 -11.92
CA PRO A 85 -9.90 -8.56 -10.47
C PRO A 85 -11.04 -7.64 -10.03
N GLY A 86 -11.75 -8.07 -8.99
CA GLY A 86 -12.93 -7.39 -8.48
C GLY A 86 -12.67 -6.62 -7.20
N GLY A 87 -13.69 -5.90 -6.73
CA GLY A 87 -13.60 -5.17 -5.48
C GLY A 87 -13.18 -6.01 -4.26
N LEU A 88 -13.58 -7.28 -4.23
CA LEU A 88 -13.18 -8.22 -3.18
C LEU A 88 -11.70 -8.61 -3.27
N ASP A 89 -11.14 -8.75 -4.47
CA ASP A 89 -9.70 -8.98 -4.66
C ASP A 89 -8.90 -7.77 -4.18
N PHE A 90 -9.40 -6.56 -4.44
CA PHE A 90 -8.79 -5.34 -3.95
C PHE A 90 -8.79 -5.30 -2.41
N ALA A 91 -9.93 -5.55 -1.77
CA ALA A 91 -10.01 -5.64 -0.30
C ALA A 91 -9.08 -6.73 0.27
N LYS A 92 -9.06 -7.92 -0.36
CA LYS A 92 -8.18 -9.03 0.01
C LYS A 92 -6.71 -8.63 -0.07
N THR A 93 -6.28 -7.93 -1.11
CA THR A 93 -4.89 -7.51 -1.28
C THR A 93 -4.46 -6.46 -0.26
N ILE A 94 -5.36 -5.56 0.14
CA ILE A 94 -5.13 -4.65 1.27
C ILE A 94 -4.91 -5.48 2.55
N ILE A 95 -5.82 -6.41 2.88
CA ILE A 95 -5.69 -7.26 4.08
C ILE A 95 -4.41 -8.10 4.02
N GLU A 96 -4.06 -8.67 2.86
CA GLU A 96 -2.86 -9.48 2.67
C GLU A 96 -1.57 -8.69 2.98
N THR A 97 -1.54 -7.42 2.56
CA THR A 97 -0.41 -6.50 2.79
C THR A 97 -0.11 -6.34 4.28
N PHE A 98 -1.13 -6.14 5.10
CA PHE A 98 -0.95 -5.95 6.54
C PHE A 98 -0.78 -7.29 7.28
N VAL A 99 -1.66 -8.26 7.04
CA VAL A 99 -1.73 -9.49 7.85
C VAL A 99 -0.60 -10.46 7.51
N LYS A 100 -0.35 -10.71 6.22
CA LYS A 100 0.66 -11.68 5.77
C LYS A 100 2.00 -11.04 5.49
N ALA A 101 2.02 -9.92 4.76
CA ALA A 101 3.27 -9.28 4.39
C ALA A 101 3.86 -8.42 5.51
N LYS A 102 3.11 -8.17 6.60
CA LYS A 102 3.55 -7.37 7.76
C LYS A 102 4.01 -5.97 7.37
N MET A 103 3.47 -5.44 6.27
CA MET A 103 3.72 -4.07 5.85
C MET A 103 2.78 -3.13 6.61
N GLN A 104 3.19 -1.87 6.75
CA GLN A 104 2.53 -0.88 7.60
C GLN A 104 1.79 0.21 6.80
N ALA A 105 1.92 0.20 5.48
CA ALA A 105 1.17 1.07 4.59
C ALA A 105 0.87 0.36 3.28
N TYR A 106 -0.22 0.77 2.65
CA TYR A 106 -0.65 0.36 1.34
C TYR A 106 -0.94 1.63 0.51
N ILE A 107 -0.11 1.90 -0.49
CA ILE A 107 -0.21 3.07 -1.34
C ILE A 107 -0.49 2.58 -2.75
N MET A 108 -1.66 2.91 -3.30
CA MET A 108 -2.08 2.40 -4.61
C MET A 108 -1.78 3.39 -5.74
N ASN A 109 -1.51 2.85 -6.93
CA ASN A 109 -1.28 3.65 -8.13
C ASN A 109 -2.16 3.22 -9.32
N PRO A 110 -3.06 4.10 -9.82
CA PRO A 110 -3.51 5.37 -9.28
C PRO A 110 -4.76 5.24 -8.40
N PHE A 111 -5.04 6.24 -7.56
CA PHE A 111 -6.36 6.39 -6.95
C PHE A 111 -7.36 7.05 -7.92
N VAL A 112 -7.01 8.22 -8.47
CA VAL A 112 -7.79 8.91 -9.50
C VAL A 112 -7.17 8.65 -10.87
N GLU A 113 -7.99 8.21 -11.81
CA GLU A 113 -7.63 8.04 -13.20
C GLU A 113 -8.13 9.23 -14.03
N ALA A 114 -7.21 10.11 -14.41
CA ALA A 114 -7.50 11.35 -15.14
C ALA A 114 -6.68 11.45 -16.44
N TYR A 115 -6.56 10.34 -17.16
CA TYR A 115 -5.84 10.25 -18.42
C TYR A 115 -6.63 9.49 -19.47
N TYR A 116 -6.25 9.63 -20.74
CA TYR A 116 -7.01 9.06 -21.85
C TYR A 116 -7.08 7.52 -21.79
N PRO A 117 -8.23 6.90 -22.12
CA PRO A 117 -8.40 5.44 -22.12
C PRO A 117 -7.52 4.67 -23.10
N VAL A 118 -6.73 5.34 -23.94
CA VAL A 118 -5.85 4.70 -24.93
C VAL A 118 -4.41 4.56 -24.43
N VAL A 119 -4.06 5.19 -23.31
CA VAL A 119 -2.71 5.05 -22.75
C VAL A 119 -2.58 3.72 -22.01
N PRO A 120 -1.37 3.14 -21.93
CA PRO A 120 -1.14 1.92 -21.17
C PRO A 120 -1.57 2.03 -19.70
N TYR A 121 -1.96 0.90 -19.12
CA TYR A 121 -2.31 0.77 -17.69
C TYR A 121 -3.54 1.57 -17.25
N ASN A 122 -4.45 1.85 -18.16
CA ASN A 122 -5.71 2.52 -17.88
C ASN A 122 -6.77 1.59 -17.28
N THR A 123 -7.85 2.23 -16.86
CA THR A 123 -9.07 1.71 -16.24
C THR A 123 -8.83 0.97 -14.92
N LYS A 124 -7.81 1.31 -14.13
CA LYS A 124 -7.57 0.65 -12.83
C LYS A 124 -7.89 1.53 -11.62
N GLY A 125 -8.18 2.81 -11.81
CA GLY A 125 -8.44 3.76 -10.70
C GLY A 125 -9.69 3.47 -9.86
N CYS A 126 -9.71 4.00 -8.63
CA CYS A 126 -10.90 4.02 -7.78
C CYS A 126 -11.91 5.09 -8.23
N LEU A 127 -11.43 6.19 -8.81
CA LEU A 127 -12.25 7.27 -9.37
C LEU A 127 -11.77 7.55 -10.80
N ILE A 128 -12.66 7.54 -11.78
CA ILE A 128 -12.32 7.87 -13.17
C ILE A 128 -12.84 9.27 -13.47
N ALA A 129 -11.95 10.17 -13.87
CA ALA A 129 -12.21 11.59 -14.13
C ALA A 129 -11.45 12.06 -15.38
N ASN A 130 -11.60 11.32 -16.48
CA ASN A 130 -10.83 11.50 -17.71
C ASN A 130 -11.55 12.29 -18.82
N THR A 131 -12.71 12.88 -18.51
CA THR A 131 -13.52 13.69 -19.46
C THR A 131 -13.75 15.11 -18.93
N PRO A 132 -12.68 15.90 -18.73
CA PRO A 132 -12.78 17.22 -18.09
C PRO A 132 -13.70 18.20 -18.85
N TRP A 133 -13.86 18.04 -20.16
CA TRP A 133 -14.71 18.88 -21.01
C TRP A 133 -16.21 18.78 -20.71
N CYS A 134 -16.68 17.70 -20.08
CA CYS A 134 -18.08 17.58 -19.65
C CYS A 134 -18.24 17.41 -18.13
N GLY A 135 -17.14 17.42 -17.38
CA GLY A 135 -17.15 17.25 -15.92
C GLY A 135 -17.59 15.86 -15.45
N HIS A 136 -17.72 14.88 -16.35
CA HIS A 136 -18.15 13.53 -15.98
C HIS A 136 -17.08 12.81 -15.17
N CYS A 137 -17.51 12.18 -14.08
CA CYS A 137 -16.70 11.32 -13.23
C CYS A 137 -17.45 10.02 -12.93
N GLU A 138 -16.73 8.91 -12.90
CA GLU A 138 -17.25 7.60 -12.50
C GLU A 138 -16.63 7.18 -11.17
N ILE A 139 -17.48 6.99 -10.16
CA ILE A 139 -17.09 6.45 -8.86
C ILE A 139 -17.18 4.92 -8.96
N THR A 140 -16.03 4.24 -8.92
CA THR A 140 -15.99 2.77 -8.96
C THR A 140 -16.16 2.20 -7.55
N ASN A 141 -16.36 0.88 -7.45
CA ASN A 141 -16.38 0.18 -6.16
C ASN A 141 -15.08 0.39 -5.35
N GLY A 142 -13.98 0.76 -6.01
CA GLY A 142 -12.69 1.05 -5.39
C GLY A 142 -12.77 2.11 -4.29
N VAL A 143 -13.56 3.17 -4.49
CA VAL A 143 -13.73 4.23 -3.47
C VAL A 143 -14.33 3.66 -2.19
N TRP A 144 -15.35 2.82 -2.30
CA TRP A 144 -16.03 2.24 -1.15
C TRP A 144 -15.16 1.20 -0.42
N ILE A 145 -14.36 0.43 -1.15
CA ILE A 145 -13.37 -0.48 -0.56
C ILE A 145 -12.34 0.30 0.24
N VAL A 146 -11.78 1.38 -0.33
CA VAL A 146 -10.83 2.24 0.40
C VAL A 146 -11.50 2.87 1.63
N ALA A 147 -12.78 3.25 1.54
CA ALA A 147 -13.54 3.78 2.66
C ALA A 147 -13.65 2.79 3.84
N HIS A 148 -13.87 1.49 3.56
CA HIS A 148 -13.93 0.43 4.59
C HIS A 148 -12.65 0.31 5.44
N PHE A 149 -11.51 0.82 4.97
CA PHE A 149 -10.27 0.86 5.75
C PHE A 149 -10.00 2.28 6.29
N THR A 150 -10.05 3.30 5.43
CA THR A 150 -9.57 4.66 5.78
C THR A 150 -10.52 5.45 6.69
N GLN A 151 -11.82 5.15 6.68
CA GLN A 151 -12.76 5.77 7.61
C GLN A 151 -12.54 5.27 9.04
N PHE A 152 -12.13 4.01 9.19
CA PHE A 152 -12.12 3.30 10.48
C PHE A 152 -10.72 2.95 11.01
N ILE A 153 -9.66 3.11 10.22
CA ILE A 153 -8.26 2.89 10.61
C ILE A 153 -7.48 4.17 10.31
N LYS A 154 -6.79 4.71 11.31
CA LYS A 154 -5.99 5.94 11.19
C LYS A 154 -4.49 5.65 11.28
N PRO A 155 -3.61 6.49 10.69
CA PRO A 155 -2.19 6.41 10.91
C PRO A 155 -1.86 6.35 12.41
N GLY A 156 -0.94 5.46 12.79
CA GLY A 156 -0.57 5.21 14.20
C GLY A 156 -1.29 4.05 14.87
N TRP A 157 -2.44 3.60 14.33
CA TRP A 157 -3.13 2.41 14.81
C TRP A 157 -2.27 1.15 14.66
N LYS A 158 -2.48 0.17 15.53
CA LYS A 158 -1.74 -1.09 15.56
C LYS A 158 -2.60 -2.22 15.02
N ILE A 159 -2.03 -3.00 14.10
CA ILE A 159 -2.68 -4.22 13.62
C ILE A 159 -2.61 -5.30 14.71
N LEU A 160 -3.74 -5.91 15.00
CA LEU A 160 -3.88 -6.99 15.97
C LEU A 160 -3.75 -8.33 15.24
N ASP A 161 -2.52 -8.85 15.17
CA ASP A 161 -2.20 -10.08 14.45
C ASP A 161 -3.05 -11.29 14.88
N LYS A 162 -3.24 -11.47 16.20
CA LYS A 162 -4.03 -12.58 16.76
C LYS A 162 -5.54 -12.46 16.49
N ALA A 163 -6.02 -11.26 16.17
CA ALA A 163 -7.42 -10.98 15.86
C ALA A 163 -7.65 -10.75 14.36
N SER A 164 -6.60 -10.89 13.54
CA SER A 164 -6.65 -10.80 12.09
C SER A 164 -6.56 -12.20 11.48
N MET A 165 -7.14 -12.39 10.30
CA MET A 165 -7.21 -13.69 9.65
C MET A 165 -6.97 -13.53 8.14
N PHE A 166 -6.17 -14.44 7.58
CA PHE A 166 -6.04 -14.58 6.14
C PHE A 166 -6.19 -16.04 5.73
N SER A 167 -7.44 -16.51 5.71
CA SER A 167 -7.78 -17.89 5.35
C SER A 167 -9.03 -17.89 4.48
N LYS A 168 -9.20 -18.88 3.59
CA LYS A 168 -10.45 -18.98 2.84
C LYS A 168 -11.59 -19.48 3.74
N PRO A 169 -12.85 -19.03 3.53
CA PRO A 169 -13.28 -18.02 2.56
C PRO A 169 -13.22 -16.57 3.09
N PHE A 170 -12.78 -16.34 4.33
CA PHE A 170 -12.86 -15.04 5.02
C PHE A 170 -11.50 -14.40 5.32
N TYR A 171 -11.33 -13.17 4.85
CA TYR A 171 -10.17 -12.33 5.17
C TYR A 171 -10.59 -11.26 6.18
N CYS A 172 -9.75 -11.02 7.18
CA CYS A 172 -10.04 -10.08 8.24
C CYS A 172 -8.78 -9.30 8.65
N LEU A 173 -8.90 -7.98 8.68
CA LEU A 173 -7.91 -7.09 9.29
C LEU A 173 -8.53 -6.47 10.55
N THR A 174 -7.85 -6.62 11.68
CA THR A 174 -8.25 -5.96 12.92
C THR A 174 -7.16 -4.99 13.35
N ALA A 175 -7.56 -3.77 13.70
CA ALA A 175 -6.65 -2.73 14.19
C ALA A 175 -7.23 -2.05 15.44
N CYS A 176 -6.35 -1.58 16.32
CA CYS A 176 -6.74 -0.75 17.45
C CYS A 176 -5.95 0.56 17.50
N ASP A 177 -6.59 1.58 18.05
CA ASP A 177 -5.89 2.77 18.50
C ASP A 177 -5.10 2.43 19.76
N PRO A 178 -3.77 2.61 19.80
CA PRO A 178 -2.99 2.33 21.00
C PRO A 178 -3.25 3.32 22.15
N THR A 179 -3.89 4.46 21.88
CA THR A 179 -4.15 5.53 22.86
C THR A 179 -5.57 5.52 23.42
N SER A 180 -6.46 4.70 22.84
CA SER A 180 -7.84 4.54 23.29
C SER A 180 -8.24 3.06 23.31
N GLN A 181 -9.48 2.75 23.71
CA GLN A 181 -10.04 1.40 23.59
C GLN A 181 -10.75 1.16 22.24
N ASN A 182 -10.61 2.08 21.28
CA ASN A 182 -11.28 1.98 19.98
C ASN A 182 -10.64 0.87 19.12
N TYR A 183 -11.51 0.09 18.46
CA TYR A 183 -11.10 -0.98 17.55
C TYR A 183 -11.89 -0.94 16.25
N CYS A 184 -11.26 -1.45 15.18
CA CYS A 184 -11.89 -1.65 13.88
C CYS A 184 -11.59 -3.08 13.39
N LYS A 185 -12.60 -3.70 12.76
CA LYS A 185 -12.49 -5.00 12.09
C LYS A 185 -13.03 -4.88 10.66
N SER A 186 -12.15 -4.98 9.66
CA SER A 186 -12.52 -4.98 8.24
C SER A 186 -12.56 -6.43 7.73
N LEU A 187 -13.69 -6.84 7.14
CA LEU A 187 -13.96 -8.19 6.63
C LEU A 187 -14.04 -8.19 5.09
N GLY A 188 -13.45 -9.20 4.46
CA GLY A 188 -13.65 -9.53 3.05
C GLY A 188 -14.13 -10.97 2.92
N GLU A 189 -15.33 -11.16 2.37
CA GLU A 189 -15.90 -12.48 2.06
C GLU A 189 -15.87 -12.70 0.56
N ILE A 190 -15.30 -13.81 0.09
CA ILE A 190 -15.51 -14.25 -1.30
C ILE A 190 -16.79 -15.07 -1.30
N ALA A 191 -17.91 -14.46 -1.66
CA ALA A 191 -19.12 -15.21 -1.98
C ALA A 191 -18.81 -16.12 -3.17
N GLY A 192 -18.95 -17.42 -2.98
CA GLY A 192 -18.82 -18.40 -4.06
C GLY A 192 -19.86 -18.10 -5.13
N ILE A 193 -19.39 -17.79 -6.33
CA ILE A 193 -20.15 -17.90 -7.57
C ILE A 193 -19.66 -19.17 -8.26
#